data_AF-D8RU34-F1
#
_entry.id   AF-D8RU34-F1
#
_cell.length_a   1.000
_cell.length_b   1.000
_cell.length_c   1.000
_cell.angle_alpha   90.00
_cell.angle_beta   90.00
_cell.angle_gamma   90.00
#
_symmetry.space_group_name_H-M   'P 1'
#
loop_
_entity.id
_entity.type
_entity.pdbx_description
1 polymer ?
#
loop_
_entity_poly.entity_id
_entity_poly.type
_entity_poly.pdbx_seq_one_letter_code
_entity_poly.pdbx_strand_id
1 'polypeptide(L)'
;MLLAFSRSGLVAEAKQIFDAIPQHNSVSWDAMLVCYAQSGDAHSSKRLFDAMPEHDLVAWNALLAGHAQLGQPEAAAQTFDEIKMVERPDAICFVSIMTVCELEQCRECFVSMVGDFGVVARKQHYSCLVDVLGRAGHITKAMDLITNMPFEEDCVDWMCFLDACRRHSDVAHGAQGAKRLLEIDPGNSAALVVLGSMFTFGKGVKVVDQVLGK
;
A
#
# COMPACT_ATOMS: atom_id res chain seq x y z
N MET A 1 -10.89 15.15 17.53
CA MET A 1 -12.22 15.30 16.90
C MET A 1 -12.10 15.31 15.37
N LEU A 2 -11.25 16.16 14.77
CA LEU A 2 -11.00 16.17 13.30
C LEU A 2 -10.56 14.81 12.73
N LEU A 3 -9.59 14.12 13.36
CA LEU A 3 -9.16 12.78 12.93
C LEU A 3 -10.26 11.70 13.01
N ALA A 4 -11.32 11.92 13.79
CA ALA A 4 -12.45 10.98 13.82
C ALA A 4 -13.33 11.10 12.57
N PHE A 5 -13.38 12.29 11.96
CA PHE A 5 -14.16 12.56 10.74
C PHE A 5 -13.47 12.08 9.47
N SER A 6 -12.14 11.92 9.50
CA SER A 6 -11.36 11.46 8.35
C SER A 6 -11.78 10.06 7.91
N ARG A 7 -12.03 9.16 8.88
CA ARG A 7 -12.47 7.78 8.62
C ARG A 7 -13.94 7.63 8.24
N SER A 8 -14.76 8.66 8.47
CA SER A 8 -16.20 8.61 8.22
C SER A 8 -16.64 9.34 6.94
N GLY A 9 -15.70 9.88 6.14
CA GLY A 9 -16.02 10.61 4.91
C GLY A 9 -16.72 11.97 5.14
N LEU A 10 -16.70 12.46 6.37
CA LEU A 10 -17.39 13.67 6.83
C LEU A 10 -16.47 14.89 6.72
N VAL A 11 -15.94 15.11 5.52
CA VAL A 11 -14.99 16.20 5.22
C VAL A 11 -15.64 17.56 5.44
N ALA A 12 -16.94 17.69 5.18
CA ALA A 12 -17.68 18.93 5.37
C ALA A 12 -17.76 19.32 6.86
N GLU A 13 -18.08 18.39 7.75
CA GLU A 13 -18.10 18.64 9.20
C GLU A 13 -16.68 18.90 9.73
N ALA A 14 -15.68 18.15 9.26
CA ALA A 14 -14.28 18.40 9.60
C ALA A 14 -13.87 19.83 9.20
N LYS A 15 -14.26 20.28 7.99
CA LYS A 15 -13.99 21.63 7.52
C LYS A 15 -14.68 22.69 8.38
N GLN A 16 -15.95 22.48 8.77
CA GLN A 16 -16.65 23.43 9.64
C GLN A 16 -15.95 23.60 10.99
N ILE A 17 -15.50 22.49 11.58
CA ILE A 17 -14.75 22.53 12.85
C ILE A 17 -13.41 23.21 12.64
N PHE A 18 -12.70 22.89 11.55
CA PHE A 18 -11.42 23.51 11.22
C PHE A 18 -11.58 25.03 11.06
N ASP A 19 -12.53 25.48 10.24
CA ASP A 19 -12.80 26.90 9.98
C ASP A 19 -13.26 27.66 11.25
N ALA A 20 -13.84 26.95 12.24
CA ALA A 20 -14.25 27.53 13.53
C ALA A 20 -13.10 27.71 14.55
N ILE A 21 -11.92 27.12 14.30
CA ILE A 21 -10.74 27.29 15.17
C ILE A 21 -10.15 28.69 14.93
N PRO A 22 -10.08 29.59 15.95
CA PRO A 22 -9.60 30.96 15.76
C PRO A 22 -8.12 31.07 15.34
N GLN A 23 -7.30 30.10 15.75
CA GLN A 23 -5.89 29.99 15.38
C GLN A 23 -5.55 28.52 15.13
N HIS A 24 -5.28 28.20 13.88
CA HIS A 24 -4.85 26.86 13.49
C HIS A 24 -3.42 26.59 13.98
N ASN A 25 -3.22 25.39 14.54
CA ASN A 25 -1.90 24.85 14.85
C ASN A 25 -1.58 23.67 13.91
N SER A 26 -0.35 23.16 13.94
CA SER A 26 0.10 22.03 13.08
C SER A 26 -0.88 20.85 13.14
N VAL A 27 -1.26 20.43 14.35
CA VAL A 27 -2.20 19.31 14.55
C VAL A 27 -3.56 19.52 13.84
N SER A 28 -4.11 20.74 13.86
CA SER A 28 -5.36 21.03 13.17
C SER A 28 -5.21 21.02 11.65
N TRP A 29 -4.08 21.51 11.13
CA TRP A 29 -3.73 21.45 9.71
C TRP A 29 -3.55 20.01 9.24
N ASP A 30 -2.73 19.22 9.95
CA ASP A 30 -2.45 17.81 9.65
C ASP A 30 -3.74 16.99 9.64
N ALA A 31 -4.60 17.20 10.64
CA ALA A 31 -5.86 16.47 10.71
C ALA A 31 -6.77 16.78 9.52
N MET A 32 -6.85 18.03 9.09
CA MET A 32 -7.66 18.42 7.93
C MET A 32 -7.03 17.95 6.61
N LEU A 33 -5.70 17.92 6.53
CA LEU A 33 -4.97 17.40 5.38
C LEU A 33 -5.20 15.89 5.22
N VAL A 34 -5.11 15.13 6.32
CA VAL A 34 -5.44 13.70 6.35
C VAL A 34 -6.90 13.45 5.95
N CYS A 35 -7.84 14.31 6.37
CA CYS A 35 -9.24 14.22 5.92
C CYS A 35 -9.37 14.35 4.40
N TYR A 36 -8.74 15.36 3.78
CA TYR A 36 -8.80 15.55 2.33
C TYR A 36 -8.08 14.44 1.56
N ALA A 37 -6.93 13.97 2.06
CA ALA A 37 -6.21 12.85 1.47
C ALA A 37 -7.06 11.58 1.48
N GLN A 38 -7.69 11.24 2.61
CA GLN A 38 -8.55 10.06 2.75
C GLN A 38 -9.87 10.15 1.98
N SER A 39 -10.35 11.36 1.67
CA SER A 39 -11.53 11.56 0.84
C SER A 39 -11.24 11.49 -0.66
N GLY A 40 -9.97 11.33 -1.06
CA GLY A 40 -9.55 11.34 -2.45
C GLY A 40 -9.60 12.73 -3.11
N ASP A 41 -9.73 13.82 -2.34
CA ASP A 41 -9.70 15.18 -2.87
C ASP A 41 -8.27 15.71 -2.85
N ALA A 42 -7.43 15.22 -3.76
CA ALA A 42 -6.03 15.66 -3.88
C ALA A 42 -5.89 17.16 -4.11
N HIS A 43 -6.84 17.79 -4.81
CA HIS A 43 -6.77 19.21 -5.10
C HIS A 43 -6.96 20.04 -3.82
N SER A 44 -7.97 19.72 -3.01
CA SER A 44 -8.16 20.37 -1.72
C SER A 44 -7.04 20.04 -0.74
N SER A 45 -6.54 18.79 -0.75
CA SER A 45 -5.38 18.37 0.03
C SER A 45 -4.16 19.22 -0.29
N LYS A 46 -3.79 19.34 -1.58
CA LYS A 46 -2.63 20.13 -2.02
C LYS A 46 -2.81 21.62 -1.73
N ARG A 47 -4.00 22.17 -1.97
CA ARG A 47 -4.30 23.57 -1.60
C ARG A 47 -4.17 23.84 -0.11
N LEU A 48 -4.62 22.90 0.73
CA LEU A 48 -4.49 23.03 2.17
C LEU A 48 -3.02 22.95 2.58
N PHE A 49 -2.28 21.99 2.02
CA PHE A 49 -0.84 21.86 2.21
C PHE A 49 -0.11 23.16 1.84
N ASP A 50 -0.34 23.70 0.64
CA ASP A 50 0.31 24.94 0.18
C ASP A 50 -0.06 26.18 1.02
N ALA A 51 -1.20 26.14 1.74
CA ALA A 51 -1.63 27.20 2.65
C ALA A 51 -1.05 27.05 4.08
N MET A 52 -0.47 25.90 4.42
CA MET A 52 0.17 25.69 5.72
C MET A 52 1.42 26.58 5.84
N PRO A 53 1.59 27.31 6.97
CA PRO A 53 2.77 28.17 7.17
C PRO A 53 4.09 27.39 7.22
N GLU A 54 4.06 26.18 7.76
CA GLU A 54 5.19 25.28 7.89
C GLU A 54 4.72 23.86 7.54
N HIS A 55 5.58 23.11 6.84
CA HIS A 55 5.34 21.71 6.49
C HIS A 55 6.27 20.85 7.31
N ASP A 56 5.71 20.09 8.25
CA ASP A 56 6.44 19.02 8.92
C ASP A 56 6.29 17.70 8.18
N LEU A 57 7.04 16.68 8.62
CA LEU A 57 7.02 15.36 8.00
C LEU A 57 5.62 14.70 8.04
N VAL A 58 4.75 15.09 8.98
CA VAL A 58 3.37 14.57 9.05
C VAL A 58 2.56 15.12 7.88
N ALA A 59 2.68 16.41 7.59
CA ALA A 59 2.04 17.03 6.44
C ALA A 59 2.51 16.41 5.12
N TRP A 60 3.82 16.21 4.97
CA TRP A 60 4.41 15.55 3.80
C TRP A 60 3.91 14.11 3.63
N ASN A 61 3.89 13.33 4.72
CA ASN A 61 3.37 11.97 4.72
C ASN A 61 1.89 11.91 4.32
N ALA A 62 1.07 12.85 4.79
CA ALA A 62 -0.34 12.91 4.42
C ALA A 62 -0.55 13.23 2.93
N LEU A 63 0.22 14.17 2.38
CA LEU A 63 0.18 14.50 0.96
C LEU A 63 0.60 13.31 0.09
N LEU A 64 1.72 12.67 0.45
CA LEU A 64 2.25 11.51 -0.28
C LEU A 64 1.30 10.30 -0.22
N ALA A 65 0.72 10.02 0.95
CA ALA A 65 -0.30 8.98 1.09
C ALA A 65 -1.57 9.28 0.29
N GLY A 66 -1.96 10.54 0.17
CA GLY A 66 -3.07 10.98 -0.69
C GLY A 66 -2.81 10.69 -2.17
N HIS A 67 -1.62 11.04 -2.68
CA HIS A 67 -1.22 10.69 -4.05
C HIS A 67 -1.16 9.17 -4.25
N ALA A 68 -0.69 8.44 -3.24
CA ALA A 68 -0.63 6.98 -3.29
C ALA A 68 -2.03 6.34 -3.42
N GLN A 69 -3.00 6.81 -2.64
CA GLN A 69 -4.38 6.32 -2.67
C GLN A 69 -5.09 6.61 -4.01
N LEU A 70 -4.75 7.71 -4.65
CA LEU A 70 -5.30 8.09 -5.96
C LEU A 70 -4.57 7.45 -7.15
N GLY A 71 -3.50 6.68 -6.89
CA GLY A 71 -2.70 6.06 -7.94
C GLY A 71 -2.02 7.10 -8.84
N GLN A 72 -1.49 8.19 -8.25
CA GLN A 72 -0.80 9.27 -8.94
C GLN A 72 0.72 9.16 -8.75
N PRO A 73 1.41 8.27 -9.48
CA PRO A 73 2.83 8.00 -9.27
C PRO A 73 3.72 9.20 -9.55
N GLU A 74 3.41 10.01 -10.58
CA GLU A 74 4.19 11.19 -10.93
C GLU A 74 4.16 12.26 -9.82
N ALA A 75 2.97 12.55 -9.29
CA ALA A 75 2.80 13.51 -8.20
C ALA A 75 3.43 13.00 -6.89
N ALA A 76 3.31 11.70 -6.62
CA ALA A 76 3.98 11.08 -5.48
C ALA A 76 5.51 11.16 -5.59
N ALA A 77 6.07 10.89 -6.78
CA ALA A 77 7.51 10.98 -7.01
C ALA A 77 8.03 12.41 -6.86
N GLN A 78 7.32 13.41 -7.42
CA GLN A 78 7.65 14.83 -7.25
C GLN A 78 7.65 15.23 -5.77
N THR A 79 6.58 14.88 -5.04
CA THR A 79 6.47 15.15 -3.60
C THR A 79 7.61 14.49 -2.83
N PHE A 80 7.97 13.25 -3.17
CA PHE A 80 9.05 12.52 -2.52
C PHE A 80 10.42 13.15 -2.78
N ASP A 81 10.66 13.65 -3.99
CA ASP A 81 11.90 14.37 -4.32
C ASP A 81 11.98 15.74 -3.63
N GLU A 82 10.86 16.44 -3.47
CA GLU A 82 10.79 17.66 -2.64
C GLU A 82 11.13 17.36 -1.17
N ILE A 83 10.58 16.28 -0.60
CA ILE A 83 10.89 15.87 0.77
C ILE A 83 12.39 15.69 0.93
N LYS A 84 13.06 14.94 0.03
CA LYS A 84 14.52 14.70 0.12
C LYS A 84 15.36 15.97 0.15
N MET A 85 14.87 17.08 -0.40
CA MET A 85 15.57 18.37 -0.41
C MET A 85 15.37 19.15 0.88
N VAL A 86 14.26 18.95 1.59
CA VAL A 86 13.86 19.74 2.76
C VAL A 86 14.10 18.99 4.06
N GLU A 87 13.80 17.69 4.10
CA GLU A 87 13.83 16.86 5.29
C GLU A 87 14.27 15.41 4.97
N ARG A 88 14.63 14.63 5.99
CA ARG A 88 14.95 13.21 5.82
C ARG A 88 13.65 12.39 5.73
N PRO A 89 13.38 11.68 4.62
CA PRO A 89 12.22 10.81 4.53
C PRO A 89 12.24 9.71 5.60
N ASP A 90 11.07 9.39 6.16
CA ASP A 90 10.88 8.29 7.10
C ASP A 90 10.33 7.03 6.41
N ALA A 91 10.09 5.98 7.20
CA ALA A 91 9.51 4.73 6.70
C ALA A 91 8.13 4.92 6.03
N ILE A 92 7.33 5.90 6.48
CA ILE A 92 5.99 6.14 5.92
C ILE A 92 6.12 6.76 4.52
N CYS A 93 7.09 7.66 4.33
CA CYS A 93 7.40 8.21 3.02
C CYS A 93 7.72 7.08 2.02
N PHE A 94 8.62 6.17 2.41
CA PHE A 94 9.04 5.05 1.57
C PHE A 94 7.89 4.10 1.24
N VAL A 95 7.05 3.71 2.21
CA VAL A 95 5.87 2.87 1.92
C VAL A 95 4.93 3.56 0.93
N SER A 96 4.69 4.86 1.10
CA SER A 96 3.75 5.61 0.26
C SER A 96 4.21 5.69 -1.19
N ILE A 97 5.49 5.99 -1.44
CA ILE A 97 6.03 6.00 -2.81
C ILE A 97 6.11 4.59 -3.40
N MET A 98 6.53 3.59 -2.61
CA MET A 98 6.67 2.20 -3.04
C MET A 98 5.34 1.57 -3.47
N THR A 99 4.22 2.02 -2.90
CA THR A 99 2.89 1.49 -3.22
C THR A 99 2.44 1.84 -4.63
N VAL A 100 2.83 3.01 -5.16
CA VAL A 100 2.38 3.48 -6.49
C VAL A 100 3.43 3.40 -7.58
N CYS A 101 4.71 3.33 -7.22
CA CYS A 101 5.77 3.31 -8.21
C CYS A 101 5.90 1.97 -8.97
N GLU A 102 6.67 2.01 -10.05
CA GLU A 102 7.03 0.83 -10.84
C GLU A 102 8.16 0.03 -10.17
N LEU A 103 8.42 -1.18 -10.68
CA LEU A 103 9.36 -2.11 -10.06
C LEU A 103 10.77 -1.55 -9.87
N GLU A 104 11.35 -0.93 -10.89
CA GLU A 104 12.71 -0.41 -10.77
C GLU A 104 12.78 0.73 -9.75
N GLN A 105 11.84 1.68 -9.79
CA GLN A 105 11.76 2.75 -8.80
C GLN A 105 11.50 2.23 -7.37
N CYS A 106 10.65 1.20 -7.22
CA CYS A 106 10.38 0.56 -5.93
C CYS A 106 11.64 -0.07 -5.34
N ARG A 107 12.45 -0.72 -6.18
CA ARG A 107 13.73 -1.32 -5.80
C ARG A 107 14.76 -0.25 -5.40
N GLU A 108 14.87 0.82 -6.17
CA GLU A 108 15.73 1.97 -5.83
C GLU A 108 15.33 2.62 -4.51
N CYS A 109 14.03 2.83 -4.29
CA CYS A 109 13.49 3.34 -3.03
C CYS A 109 13.84 2.41 -1.86
N PHE A 110 13.70 1.09 -2.03
CA PHE A 110 14.03 0.13 -0.98
C PHE A 110 15.53 0.11 -0.64
N VAL A 111 16.40 0.19 -1.65
CA VAL A 111 17.86 0.22 -1.44
C VAL A 111 18.29 1.53 -0.78
N SER A 112 17.83 2.67 -1.30
CA SER A 112 18.15 4.00 -0.74
C SER A 112 17.64 4.15 0.70
N MET A 113 16.45 3.61 1.01
CA MET A 113 15.90 3.57 2.35
C MET A 113 16.90 3.02 3.38
N VAL A 114 17.51 1.87 3.09
CA VAL A 114 18.44 1.20 4.02
C VAL A 114 19.85 1.80 3.93
N GLY A 115 20.34 2.08 2.72
CA GLY A 115 21.71 2.53 2.47
C GLY A 115 21.95 4.00 2.78
N ASP A 116 21.12 4.88 2.22
CA ASP A 116 21.32 6.33 2.26
C ASP A 116 20.59 6.95 3.46
N PHE A 117 19.38 6.48 3.73
CA PHE A 117 18.51 7.04 4.76
C PHE A 117 18.49 6.25 6.06
N GLY A 118 19.18 5.11 6.15
CA GLY A 118 19.29 4.31 7.38
C GLY A 118 17.95 3.91 8.01
N VAL A 119 16.89 3.86 7.21
CA VAL A 119 15.54 3.48 7.62
C VAL A 119 15.45 1.95 7.61
N VAL A 120 15.07 1.38 8.76
CA VAL A 120 14.95 -0.08 8.91
C VAL A 120 13.73 -0.58 8.15
N ALA A 121 13.96 -1.52 7.23
CA ALA A 121 12.89 -2.17 6.48
C ALA A 121 11.94 -2.92 7.44
N ARG A 122 10.66 -2.53 7.41
CA ARG A 122 9.55 -3.22 8.08
C ARG A 122 8.74 -4.04 7.09
N LYS A 123 7.92 -4.97 7.59
CA LYS A 123 7.00 -5.82 6.82
C LYS A 123 6.30 -5.10 5.66
N GLN A 124 5.74 -3.91 5.91
CA GLN A 124 5.04 -3.12 4.89
C GLN A 124 5.85 -2.86 3.62
N HIS A 125 7.17 -2.61 3.72
CA HIS A 125 8.02 -2.38 2.56
C HIS A 125 8.21 -3.67 1.73
N TYR A 126 8.27 -4.82 2.40
CA TYR A 126 8.32 -6.12 1.73
C TYR A 126 6.98 -6.40 1.03
N SER A 127 5.84 -6.15 1.69
CA SER A 127 4.53 -6.29 1.08
C SER A 127 4.38 -5.39 -0.17
N CYS A 128 4.90 -4.15 -0.15
CA CYS A 128 4.94 -3.28 -1.34
C CYS A 128 5.80 -3.89 -2.47
N LEU A 129 6.98 -4.44 -2.17
CA LEU A 129 7.83 -5.10 -3.17
C LEU A 129 7.15 -6.34 -3.77
N VAL A 130 6.49 -7.16 -2.94
CA VAL A 130 5.72 -8.33 -3.38
C VAL A 130 4.59 -7.92 -4.31
N ASP A 131 3.81 -6.90 -3.93
CA ASP A 131 2.73 -6.37 -4.76
C ASP A 131 3.26 -5.88 -6.12
N VAL A 132 4.32 -5.07 -6.12
CA VAL A 132 4.91 -4.52 -7.34
C VAL A 132 5.51 -5.62 -8.23
N LEU A 133 6.19 -6.63 -7.66
CA LEU A 133 6.67 -7.80 -8.40
C LEU A 133 5.50 -8.58 -9.02
N GLY A 134 4.41 -8.75 -8.28
CA GLY A 134 3.18 -9.36 -8.75
C GLY A 134 2.50 -8.57 -9.86
N ARG A 135 2.47 -7.23 -9.78
CA ARG A 135 2.00 -6.34 -10.85
C ARG A 135 2.85 -6.44 -12.11
N ALA A 136 4.18 -6.47 -11.96
CA ALA A 136 5.13 -6.61 -13.05
C ALA A 136 5.18 -8.03 -13.68
N GLY A 137 4.48 -9.01 -13.12
CA GLY A 137 4.44 -10.39 -13.63
C GLY A 137 5.63 -11.26 -13.22
N HIS A 138 6.47 -10.79 -12.29
CA HIS A 138 7.58 -11.56 -11.73
C HIS A 138 7.09 -12.46 -10.58
N ILE A 139 6.14 -13.35 -10.86
CA ILE A 139 5.44 -14.17 -9.86
C ILE A 139 6.42 -15.03 -9.04
N THR A 140 7.38 -15.68 -9.69
CA THR A 140 8.38 -16.50 -8.97
C THR A 140 9.19 -15.67 -7.98
N LYS A 141 9.66 -14.48 -8.38
CA LYS A 141 10.40 -13.59 -7.47
C LYS A 141 9.52 -13.07 -6.33
N ALA A 142 8.24 -12.80 -6.60
CA ALA A 142 7.30 -12.41 -5.56
C ALA A 142 7.12 -13.55 -4.52
N MET A 143 7.00 -14.79 -4.98
CA MET A 143 6.90 -15.96 -4.10
C MET A 143 8.17 -16.20 -3.29
N ASP A 144 9.33 -16.10 -3.93
CA ASP A 144 10.62 -16.20 -3.25
C ASP A 144 10.76 -15.12 -2.17
N LEU A 145 10.28 -13.90 -2.44
CA LEU A 145 10.34 -12.81 -1.47
C LEU A 145 9.43 -13.05 -0.27
N ILE A 146 8.18 -13.48 -0.47
CA ILE A 146 7.24 -13.79 0.64
C ILE A 146 7.83 -14.87 1.55
N THR A 147 8.39 -15.93 0.97
CA THR A 147 8.89 -17.07 1.74
C THR A 147 10.22 -16.82 2.45
N ASN A 148 11.01 -15.85 1.98
CA ASN A 148 12.31 -15.52 2.56
C ASN A 148 12.30 -14.22 3.38
N MET A 149 11.15 -13.54 3.52
CA MET A 149 11.11 -12.32 4.32
C MET A 149 11.31 -12.64 5.81
N PRO A 150 11.99 -11.77 6.58
CA PRO A 150 12.29 -12.01 8.00
C PRO A 150 11.09 -11.72 8.92
N PHE A 151 9.87 -11.85 8.42
CA PHE A 151 8.62 -11.52 9.13
C PHE A 151 7.62 -12.65 9.00
N GLU A 152 6.69 -12.72 9.95
CA GLU A 152 5.59 -13.68 9.91
C GLU A 152 4.65 -13.36 8.72
N GLU A 153 4.46 -14.36 7.86
CA GLU A 153 3.53 -14.31 6.74
C GLU A 153 2.09 -14.15 7.25
N ASP A 154 1.31 -13.25 6.65
CA ASP A 154 -0.12 -13.12 6.99
C ASP A 154 -1.03 -13.37 5.79
N CYS A 155 -2.34 -13.38 6.04
CA CYS A 155 -3.34 -13.59 5.00
C CYS A 155 -3.30 -12.53 3.89
N VAL A 156 -2.92 -11.29 4.22
CA VAL A 156 -2.92 -10.16 3.28
C VAL A 156 -1.81 -10.33 2.24
N ASP A 157 -0.61 -10.73 2.68
CA ASP A 157 0.53 -10.97 1.79
C ASP A 157 0.19 -12.02 0.73
N TRP A 158 -0.40 -13.14 1.17
CA TRP A 158 -0.83 -14.22 0.27
C TRP A 158 -2.04 -13.83 -0.60
N MET A 159 -2.96 -13.00 -0.10
CA MET A 159 -4.07 -12.48 -0.92
C MET A 159 -3.57 -11.59 -2.07
N CYS A 160 -2.65 -10.66 -1.81
CA CYS A 160 -2.03 -9.82 -2.84
C CYS A 160 -1.29 -10.67 -3.89
N PHE A 161 -0.56 -11.69 -3.43
CA PHE A 161 0.13 -12.63 -4.31
C PHE A 161 -0.83 -13.44 -5.18
N LEU A 162 -1.93 -13.93 -4.60
CA LEU A 162 -2.96 -14.67 -5.33
C LEU A 162 -3.68 -13.82 -6.37
N ASP A 163 -3.93 -12.54 -6.07
CA ASP A 163 -4.46 -11.60 -7.05
C ASP A 163 -3.48 -11.42 -8.23
N ALA A 164 -2.18 -11.30 -7.96
CA ALA A 164 -1.15 -11.25 -9.00
C ALA A 164 -1.11 -12.51 -9.87
N CYS A 165 -1.15 -13.70 -9.25
CA CYS A 165 -1.22 -14.97 -9.97
C CYS A 165 -2.47 -15.06 -10.86
N ARG A 166 -3.61 -14.57 -10.36
CA ARG A 166 -4.87 -14.53 -11.12
C ARG A 166 -4.74 -13.65 -12.34
N ARG A 167 -4.18 -12.44 -12.19
CA ARG A 167 -3.98 -11.48 -13.29
C ARG A 167 -3.07 -12.04 -14.38
N HIS A 168 -2.04 -12.79 -14.01
CA HIS A 168 -1.07 -13.37 -14.94
C HIS A 168 -1.38 -14.82 -15.35
N SER A 169 -2.52 -15.38 -14.91
CA SER A 169 -2.94 -16.77 -15.17
C SER A 169 -1.90 -17.83 -14.74
N ASP A 170 -1.11 -17.55 -13.70
CA ASP A 170 -0.14 -18.50 -13.14
C ASP A 170 -0.81 -19.43 -12.12
N VAL A 171 -1.31 -20.55 -12.62
CA VAL A 171 -2.01 -21.56 -11.81
C VAL A 171 -1.05 -22.31 -10.89
N ALA A 172 0.22 -22.48 -11.28
CA ALA A 172 1.18 -23.29 -10.53
C ALA A 172 1.56 -22.62 -9.21
N HIS A 173 2.00 -21.37 -9.26
CA HIS A 173 2.32 -20.60 -8.05
C HIS A 173 1.04 -20.20 -7.30
N GLY A 174 -0.06 -19.93 -8.01
CA GLY A 174 -1.37 -19.65 -7.40
C GLY A 174 -1.88 -20.79 -6.51
N ALA A 175 -1.75 -22.05 -6.95
CA ALA A 175 -2.14 -23.20 -6.14
C ALA A 175 -1.27 -23.34 -4.88
N GLN A 176 0.03 -23.07 -4.97
CA GLN A 176 0.95 -23.12 -3.83
C GLN A 176 0.64 -22.02 -2.82
N GLY A 177 0.44 -20.78 -3.28
CA GLY A 177 0.12 -19.65 -2.42
C GLY A 177 -1.22 -19.83 -1.70
N ALA A 178 -2.23 -20.38 -2.39
CA ALA A 178 -3.53 -20.62 -1.76
C ALA A 178 -3.48 -21.74 -0.72
N LYS A 179 -2.65 -22.77 -0.94
CA LYS A 179 -2.42 -23.80 0.08
C LYS A 179 -1.84 -23.19 1.36
N ARG A 180 -0.83 -22.31 1.23
CA ARG A 180 -0.26 -21.58 2.37
C ARG A 180 -1.29 -20.69 3.06
N LEU A 181 -2.10 -19.96 2.30
CA LEU A 181 -3.16 -19.12 2.85
C LEU A 181 -4.18 -19.93 3.67
N LEU A 182 -4.57 -21.12 3.21
CA LEU A 182 -5.48 -22.02 3.94
C LEU A 182 -4.83 -22.68 5.17
N GLU A 183 -3.51 -22.86 5.17
CA GLU A 183 -2.75 -23.29 6.37
C GLU A 183 -2.79 -22.22 7.47
N ILE A 184 -2.73 -20.94 7.09
CA ILE A 184 -2.78 -19.79 8.01
C ILE A 184 -4.22 -19.50 8.47
N ASP A 185 -5.17 -19.46 7.53
CA ASP A 185 -6.59 -19.21 7.79
C ASP A 185 -7.47 -20.19 7.01
N PRO A 186 -7.85 -21.32 7.63
CA PRO A 186 -8.69 -22.33 7.00
C PRO A 186 -10.08 -21.84 6.58
N GLY A 187 -10.56 -20.73 7.15
CA GLY A 187 -11.87 -20.14 6.88
C GLY A 187 -11.88 -19.12 5.74
N ASN A 188 -10.74 -18.87 5.10
CA ASN A 188 -10.60 -17.78 4.15
C ASN A 188 -11.35 -18.08 2.83
N SER A 189 -12.56 -17.54 2.71
CA SER A 189 -13.42 -17.71 1.52
C SER A 189 -12.80 -17.08 0.27
N ALA A 190 -12.02 -16.01 0.41
CA ALA A 190 -11.35 -15.36 -0.73
C ALA A 190 -10.30 -16.29 -1.34
N ALA A 191 -9.55 -17.04 -0.53
CA ALA A 191 -8.59 -18.05 -1.00
C ALA A 191 -9.27 -19.10 -1.88
N LEU A 192 -10.41 -19.64 -1.43
CA LEU A 192 -11.18 -20.65 -2.15
C LEU A 192 -11.79 -20.11 -3.45
N VAL A 193 -12.29 -18.88 -3.44
CA VAL A 193 -12.83 -18.22 -4.65
C VAL A 193 -11.73 -18.00 -5.68
N VAL A 194 -10.55 -17.52 -5.27
CA VAL A 194 -9.43 -17.30 -6.19
C VAL A 194 -8.96 -18.62 -6.79
N LEU A 195 -8.82 -19.68 -5.97
CA LEU A 195 -8.54 -21.03 -6.47
C LEU A 195 -9.58 -21.51 -7.47
N GLY A 196 -10.87 -21.42 -7.13
CA GLY A 196 -11.97 -21.80 -8.01
C GLY A 196 -11.92 -21.05 -9.35
N SER A 197 -11.59 -19.76 -9.34
CA SER A 197 -11.45 -18.95 -10.56
C SER A 197 -10.25 -19.39 -11.41
N MET A 198 -9.10 -19.69 -10.79
CA MET A 198 -7.91 -20.14 -11.51
C MET A 198 -8.11 -21.51 -12.18
N PHE A 199 -8.82 -22.43 -11.52
CA PHE A 199 -9.07 -23.79 -12.03
C PHE A 199 -10.26 -23.91 -12.98
N THR A 200 -11.18 -22.94 -13.00
CA THR A 200 -12.29 -22.90 -13.96
C THR A 200 -11.85 -22.33 -15.31
N PHE A 201 -10.87 -21.43 -15.34
CA PHE A 201 -10.30 -20.87 -16.58
C PHE A 201 -9.11 -21.68 -17.14
N GLY A 202 -8.33 -22.35 -16.29
CA GLY A 202 -7.31 -23.30 -16.71
C GLY A 202 -7.84 -24.73 -16.72
N LYS A 203 -7.97 -25.36 -17.90
CA LYS A 203 -8.38 -26.78 -18.06
C LYS A 203 -7.70 -27.67 -17.01
N GLY A 204 -8.42 -28.08 -15.95
CA GLY A 204 -7.76 -28.76 -14.84
C GLY A 204 -8.69 -29.31 -13.76
N VAL A 205 -9.71 -30.08 -14.13
CA VAL A 205 -10.60 -30.84 -13.20
C VAL A 205 -9.84 -31.89 -12.34
N LYS A 206 -8.51 -31.99 -12.43
CA LYS A 206 -7.72 -33.04 -11.75
C LYS A 206 -6.94 -32.60 -10.51
N VAL A 207 -6.86 -31.31 -10.18
CA VAL A 207 -6.04 -30.83 -9.03
C VAL A 207 -6.89 -30.47 -7.80
N VAL A 208 -8.18 -30.19 -7.98
CA VAL A 208 -9.11 -29.91 -6.87
C VAL A 208 -9.21 -31.11 -5.91
N ASP A 209 -9.18 -32.34 -6.44
CA ASP A 209 -9.14 -33.57 -5.63
C ASP A 209 -7.82 -33.75 -4.87
N GLN A 210 -6.71 -33.22 -5.40
CA GLN A 210 -5.38 -33.33 -4.79
C GLN A 210 -5.14 -32.31 -3.66
N VAL A 211 -5.86 -31.17 -3.69
CA VAL A 211 -5.77 -30.09 -2.70
C VAL A 211 -6.80 -30.28 -1.57
N LEU A 212 -7.97 -30.86 -1.85
CA LEU A 212 -9.03 -31.06 -0.86
C LEU A 212 -8.97 -32.39 -0.09
N GLY A 213 -7.96 -33.23 -0.33
CA GLY A 213 -7.73 -34.44 0.46
C GLY A 213 -8.93 -35.38 0.50
N LYS A 214 -9.31 -35.94 -0.64
CA LYS A 214 -10.03 -37.21 -0.71
C LYS A 214 -9.18 -38.26 -1.42
#